data_AF-A0A960JV01-F1
#
_entry.id   AF-A0A960JV01-F1
#
_cell.length_a   1.000
_cell.length_b   1.000
_cell.length_c   1.000
_cell.angle_alpha   90.00
_cell.angle_beta   90.00
_cell.angle_gamma   90.00
#
_symmetry.space_group_name_H-M   'P 1'
#
loop_
_entity.id
_entity.type
_entity.pdbx_description
1 polymer ?
#
loop_
_entity_poly.entity_id
_entity_poly.type
_entity_poly.pdbx_seq_one_letter_code
_entity_poly.pdbx_strand_id
1 'polypeptide(L)' 'MAVDKVLLSAPRGFCAGVEMAIKALTWMVRAFEGPVYCYHEIVHNQSVVKRF' A
#
# COMPACT_ATOMS: atom_id res chain seq x y z
N MET A 1 17.10 -21.05 19.09
CA MET A 1 18.10 -20.83 18.02
C MET A 1 18.27 -19.33 17.86
N ALA A 2 19.50 -18.81 17.97
CA ALA A 2 19.79 -17.42 17.64
C ALA A 2 19.99 -17.30 16.13
N VAL A 3 19.46 -16.24 15.52
CA VAL A 3 19.67 -15.95 14.10
C VAL A 3 20.79 -14.92 13.99
N ASP A 4 21.92 -15.34 13.41
CA ASP A 4 23.13 -14.50 13.38
C ASP A 4 23.15 -13.53 12.19
N LYS A 5 22.36 -13.80 11.14
CA LYS A 5 22.31 -12.97 9.92
C LYS A 5 20.98 -13.08 9.19
N VAL A 6 20.44 -11.92 8.79
CA VAL A 6 19.26 -11.82 7.91
C VAL A 6 19.67 -11.21 6.59
N LEU A 7 19.27 -11.82 5.48
CA LEU A 7 19.50 -11.32 4.12
C LEU A 7 18.18 -10.90 3.49
N LEU A 8 18.15 -9.75 2.83
CA LEU A 8 16.97 -9.22 2.16
C LEU A 8 17.22 -9.15 0.65
N SER A 9 16.31 -9.73 -0.13
CA SER A 9 16.38 -9.69 -1.60
C SER A 9 16.20 -8.26 -2.14
N ALA A 10 16.73 -8.01 -3.33
CA ALA A 10 16.53 -6.79 -4.10
C ALA A 10 16.25 -7.11 -5.58
N PRO A 11 15.26 -6.45 -6.22
CA PRO A 11 14.35 -5.44 -5.65
C PRO A 11 13.28 -6.08 -4.74
N ARG A 12 12.80 -5.32 -3.76
CA ARG A 12 11.71 -5.73 -2.86
C ARG A 12 10.82 -4.54 -2.54
N GLY A 13 9.57 -4.80 -2.19
CA GLY A 13 8.59 -3.77 -1.87
C GLY A 13 7.60 -3.53 -3.01
N PHE A 14 7.15 -2.29 -3.16
CA PHE A 14 6.11 -1.93 -4.11
C PHE A 14 6.67 -1.67 -5.50
N CYS A 15 5.95 -2.12 -6.52
CA CYS A 15 6.18 -1.69 -7.89
C CYS A 15 5.58 -0.30 -8.13
N ALA A 16 5.96 0.34 -9.23
CA ALA A 16 5.49 1.67 -9.58
C ALA A 16 3.95 1.78 -9.62
N GLY A 17 3.25 0.74 -10.09
CA GLY A 17 1.79 0.72 -10.14
C GLY A 17 1.13 0.73 -8.76
N VAL A 18 1.65 -0.08 -7.84
CA VAL A 18 1.17 -0.13 -6.45
C VAL A 18 1.41 1.20 -5.75
N GLU A 19 2.60 1.78 -5.92
CA GLU A 19 2.93 3.07 -5.31
C GLU A 19 2.02 4.19 -5.84
N MET A 20 1.80 4.24 -7.14
CA MET A 20 0.90 5.21 -7.77
C MET A 20 -0.54 5.06 -7.26
N ALA A 21 -1.07 3.83 -7.20
CA ALA A 21 -2.44 3.58 -6.75
C ALA A 21 -2.67 4.05 -5.30
N ILE A 22 -1.74 3.73 -4.39
CA ILE A 22 -1.80 4.17 -2.99
C ILE A 22 -1.74 5.70 -2.89
N LYS A 23 -0.84 6.36 -3.65
CA LYS A 23 -0.72 7.82 -3.65
C LYS A 23 -1.97 8.51 -4.18
N ALA A 24 -2.55 7.98 -5.26
CA ALA A 24 -3.78 8.53 -5.85
C ALA A 24 -4.94 8.46 -4.86
N LEU A 25 -5.20 7.29 -4.26
CA LEU A 25 -6.29 7.15 -3.27
C LEU A 25 -6.05 8.02 -2.03
N THR A 26 -4.80 8.11 -1.56
CA THR A 26 -4.41 8.98 -0.43
C THR A 26 -4.72 10.45 -0.72
N TRP A 27 -4.45 10.89 -1.94
CA TRP A 27 -4.79 12.24 -2.37
C TRP A 27 -6.30 12.44 -2.47
N MET A 28 -7.04 11.50 -3.08
CA MET A 28 -8.50 11.59 -3.24
C MET A 28 -9.23 11.71 -1.90
N VAL A 29 -8.87 10.89 -0.90
CA VAL A 29 -9.47 10.93 0.44
C VAL A 29 -9.23 12.27 1.15
N ARG A 30 -8.15 12.99 0.80
CA ARG A 30 -7.85 14.33 1.35
C ARG A 30 -8.47 15.48 0.57
N ALA A 31 -8.64 15.31 -0.73
CA ALA A 31 -9.04 16.38 -1.64
C ALA A 31 -10.56 16.49 -1.81
N PHE A 32 -11.30 15.39 -1.66
CA PHE A 32 -12.74 15.35 -1.89
C PHE A 32 -13.52 15.13 -0.59
N GLU A 33 -14.72 15.72 -0.52
CA GLU A 33 -15.66 15.42 0.55
C GLU A 33 -16.13 13.96 0.45
N GLY A 34 -16.18 13.26 1.59
CA GLY A 34 -16.42 11.82 1.64
C GLY A 34 -17.88 11.42 1.41
N PRO A 35 -18.14 10.12 1.15
CA PRO A 35 -17.17 9.01 1.10
C PRO A 35 -16.50 8.80 -0.27
N VAL A 36 -15.20 8.45 -0.26
CA VAL A 36 -14.46 7.97 -1.44
C VAL A 36 -14.46 6.45 -1.45
N TYR A 37 -14.95 5.84 -2.52
CA TYR A 37 -15.03 4.39 -2.67
C TYR A 37 -13.98 3.83 -3.63
N CYS A 38 -13.43 2.66 -3.30
CA CYS A 38 -12.60 1.85 -4.19
C CYS A 38 -13.37 0.60 -4.58
N TYR A 39 -13.38 0.25 -5.86
CA TYR A 39 -13.91 -1.03 -6.30
C TYR A 39 -12.92 -2.13 -5.93
N HIS A 40 -13.32 -3.00 -5.00
CA HIS A 40 -12.44 -3.98 -4.32
C HIS A 40 -11.29 -3.34 -3.54
N GLU A 41 -10.38 -4.17 -3.05
CA GLU A 41 -9.17 -3.71 -2.37
C GLU A 41 -8.21 -3.02 -3.36
N ILE A 42 -7.74 -1.82 -3.01
CA ILE A 42 -6.79 -1.05 -3.83
C ILE A 42 -5.48 -1.83 -4.08
N VAL A 43 -5.07 -2.66 -3.12
CA VAL A 43 -3.97 -3.64 -3.20
C VAL A 43 -4.29 -4.82 -2.29
N HIS A 44 -3.79 -6.02 -2.62
CA HIS A 44 -3.93 -7.22 -1.78
C HIS A 44 -2.94 -7.20 -0.60
N ASN A 45 -3.08 -6.19 0.26
CA ASN A 45 -2.33 -6.05 1.49
C ASN A 45 -3.25 -5.47 2.56
N GLN A 46 -3.67 -6.33 3.47
CA GLN A 46 -4.62 -6.00 4.54
C GLN A 46 -4.14 -4.83 5.42
N SER A 47 -2.83 -4.74 5.68
CA SER A 47 -2.27 -3.64 6.46
C SER A 47 -2.32 -2.30 5.71
N VAL A 48 -2.30 -2.32 4.38
CA VAL A 48 -2.47 -1.11 3.56
C VAL A 48 -3.95 -0.73 3.48
N VAL A 49 -4.83 -1.69 3.22
CA VAL A 49 -6.28 -1.46 3.13
C VAL A 49 -6.82 -0.84 4.40
N LYS A 50 -6.42 -1.34 5.58
CA LYS A 50 -6.85 -0.82 6.90
C LYS A 50 -6.37 0.60 7.24
N ARG A 51 -5.49 1.21 6.43
CA ARG A 51 -4.98 2.58 6.66
C ARG A 51 -5.82 3.67 5.98
N PHE A 52 -6.69 3.27 5.06
CA PHE A 52 -7.68 4.14 4.44
C PHE A 52 -9.00 4.05 5.20
#